data_AF-A0A7Y7LP49-F1
#
_entry.id   AF-A0A7Y7LP49-F1
#
_cell.length_a   1.000
_cell.length_b   1.000
_cell.length_c   1.000
_cell.angle_alpha   90.00
_cell.angle_beta   90.00
_cell.angle_gamma   90.00
#
_symmetry.space_group_name_H-M   'P 1'
#
loop_
_entity.id
_entity.type
_entity.pdbx_description
1 polymer ?
#
loop_
_entity_poly.entity_id
_entity_poly.type
_entity_poly.pdbx_seq_one_letter_code
_entity_poly.pdbx_strand_id
1 'polypeptide(L)'
;MDPESTQPEEPACHPPSRRRLATTAGINVPNFELINIGDRSVLLVDRFDRVDGNRVHYASAHSFLDPKPLSASGREYMTSFSYAGIAEVLRPYSADAYADAHELYRRMVFNIMVGNVDDRLRNHAFLMPQHGQYRLAPAFDIIPHMEASDRPQSIGVGELGPAGTIANALSQCSRFLLTQQEARAIIIEVKNIISAWRDEFRDADIAPRDIHMLAGCFSIADEAVRFSY
;
A
#
# COMPACT_ATOMS: atom_id res chain seq x y z
N MET A 1 7.64 -40.73 14.17
CA MET A 1 8.42 -39.50 14.41
C MET A 1 8.66 -38.91 13.04
N ASP A 2 7.74 -38.06 12.61
CA ASP A 2 7.97 -37.24 11.42
C ASP A 2 8.78 -36.02 11.85
N PRO A 3 9.89 -35.69 11.17
CA PRO A 3 10.60 -34.45 11.44
C PRO A 3 9.71 -33.30 10.98
N GLU A 4 9.47 -32.35 11.88
CA GLU A 4 8.84 -31.07 11.58
C GLU A 4 9.47 -30.47 10.32
N SER A 5 8.64 -30.34 9.28
CA SER A 5 8.95 -29.52 8.13
C SER A 5 9.01 -28.07 8.60
N THR A 6 10.20 -27.59 8.94
CA THR A 6 10.46 -26.15 9.02
C THR A 6 10.28 -25.57 7.63
N GLN A 7 9.11 -24.95 7.40
CA GLN A 7 8.97 -24.00 6.32
C GLN A 7 10.09 -22.97 6.46
N PRO A 8 10.80 -22.60 5.39
CA PRO A 8 11.79 -21.53 5.48
C PRO A 8 11.07 -20.28 6.00
N GLU A 9 11.55 -19.71 7.09
CA GLU A 9 11.10 -18.39 7.54
C GLU A 9 11.21 -17.44 6.34
N GLU A 10 10.08 -16.86 5.94
CA GLU A 10 10.08 -15.74 5.00
C GLU A 10 11.10 -14.72 5.50
N PRO A 11 11.91 -14.09 4.62
CA PRO A 11 12.76 -13.00 5.05
C PRO A 11 11.92 -12.03 5.87
N ALA A 12 12.28 -11.88 7.15
CA ALA A 12 11.67 -10.91 8.03
C ALA A 12 12.07 -9.53 7.51
N CYS A 13 11.41 -9.07 6.45
CA CYS A 13 11.70 -7.78 5.86
C CYS A 13 11.40 -6.75 6.96
N HIS A 14 12.36 -5.89 7.27
CA HIS A 14 12.33 -5.08 8.48
C HIS A 14 11.16 -4.08 8.42
N PRO A 15 10.14 -4.19 9.30
CA PRO A 15 8.94 -3.35 9.21
C PRO A 15 9.23 -1.83 9.26
N PRO A 16 10.21 -1.34 10.05
CA PRO A 16 10.62 0.06 10.03
C PRO A 16 11.04 0.59 8.65
N SER A 17 11.80 -0.17 7.88
CA SER A 17 12.41 0.33 6.63
C SER A 17 11.37 0.50 5.52
N ARG A 18 10.40 -0.41 5.45
CA ARG A 18 9.25 -0.29 4.53
C ARG A 18 8.39 0.93 4.85
N ARG A 19 8.17 1.19 6.14
CA ARG A 19 7.37 2.33 6.61
C ARG A 19 8.11 3.64 6.39
N ARG A 20 9.44 3.69 6.60
CA ARG A 20 10.27 4.84 6.20
C ARG A 20 10.15 5.13 4.71
N LEU A 21 10.23 4.11 3.85
CA LEU A 21 10.01 4.28 2.41
C LEU A 21 8.62 4.86 2.11
N ALA A 22 7.56 4.36 2.77
CA ALA A 22 6.21 4.88 2.60
C ALA A 22 6.09 6.35 3.06
N THR A 23 6.65 6.70 4.23
CA THR A 23 6.69 8.09 4.72
C THR A 23 7.41 9.00 3.74
N THR A 24 8.61 8.61 3.31
CA THR A 24 9.40 9.38 2.34
C THR A 24 8.65 9.52 1.02
N ALA A 25 7.94 8.47 0.59
CA ALA A 25 7.08 8.45 -0.60
C ALA A 25 5.86 9.37 -0.49
N GLY A 26 5.65 10.08 0.62
CA GLY A 26 4.52 10.99 0.84
C GLY A 26 3.23 10.28 1.23
N ILE A 27 3.32 9.05 1.74
CA ILE A 27 2.17 8.29 2.27
C ILE A 27 2.06 8.55 3.76
N ASN A 28 0.87 8.93 4.22
CA ASN A 28 0.60 9.07 5.63
C ASN A 28 0.60 7.68 6.29
N VAL A 29 1.53 7.43 7.21
CA VAL A 29 1.63 6.19 7.98
C VAL A 29 1.64 6.52 9.47
N PRO A 30 1.13 5.63 10.35
CA PRO A 30 1.20 5.87 11.78
C PRO A 30 2.67 5.81 12.24
N ASN A 31 2.96 6.55 13.32
CA ASN A 31 4.24 6.41 14.01
C ASN A 31 4.44 4.96 14.44
N PHE A 32 5.70 4.56 14.49
CA PHE A 32 6.08 3.23 14.88
C PHE A 32 7.46 3.26 15.54
N GLU A 33 7.71 2.25 16.36
CA GLU A 33 8.98 2.03 17.02
C GLU A 33 9.30 0.54 16.97
N LEU A 34 10.56 0.20 16.69
CA LEU A 34 11.04 -1.17 16.87
C LEU A 34 11.77 -1.25 18.20
N ILE A 35 11.27 -2.09 19.10
CA ILE A 35 11.89 -2.34 20.40
C ILE A 35 12.34 -3.80 20.49
N ASN A 36 13.33 -4.07 21.33
CA ASN A 36 13.75 -5.43 21.64
C ASN A 36 13.22 -5.83 23.02
N ILE A 37 12.49 -6.94 23.08
CA ILE A 37 12.04 -7.56 24.33
C ILE A 37 12.73 -8.92 24.42
N GLY A 38 13.79 -8.98 25.22
CA GLY A 38 14.67 -10.16 25.26
C GLY A 38 15.40 -10.34 23.93
N ASP A 39 15.24 -11.51 23.33
CA ASP A 39 15.81 -11.91 22.03
C ASP A 39 14.87 -11.65 20.84
N ARG A 40 13.71 -11.02 21.09
CA ARG A 40 12.69 -10.77 20.05
C ARG A 40 12.57 -9.30 19.72
N SER A 41 12.53 -9.01 18.42
CA SER A 41 12.16 -7.69 17.91
C SER A 41 10.64 -7.55 17.89
N VAL A 42 10.12 -6.45 18.43
CA VAL A 42 8.69 -6.14 18.51
C VAL A 42 8.42 -4.79 17.87
N LEU A 43 7.52 -4.75 16.89
CA LEU A 43 7.07 -3.50 16.27
C LEU A 43 5.89 -2.92 17.06
N LEU A 44 6.11 -1.76 17.68
CA LEU A 44 5.05 -0.92 18.24
C LEU A 44 4.54 0.03 17.16
N VAL A 45 3.22 0.18 17.06
CA VAL A 45 2.58 1.06 16.09
C VAL A 45 1.52 1.88 16.81
N ASP A 46 1.58 3.20 16.66
CA ASP A 46 0.57 4.08 17.22
C ASP A 46 -0.80 3.80 16.61
N ARG A 47 -1.80 3.69 17.48
CA ARG A 47 -3.19 3.57 17.05
C ARG A 47 -3.68 4.90 16.51
N PHE A 48 -3.82 4.97 15.19
CA PHE A 48 -4.34 6.15 14.50
C PHE A 48 -5.85 6.40 14.71
N ASP A 49 -6.58 5.45 15.29
CA ASP A 49 -7.99 5.60 15.65
C ASP A 49 -8.19 6.14 17.08
N ARG A 50 -7.15 6.76 17.66
CA ARG A 50 -7.17 7.36 18.99
C ARG A 50 -6.56 8.76 18.99
N VAL A 51 -7.24 9.70 19.65
CA VAL A 51 -6.77 11.07 19.89
C VAL A 51 -7.05 11.43 21.33
N ASP A 52 -6.02 11.83 22.08
CA ASP A 52 -6.11 12.17 23.51
C ASP A 52 -6.86 11.12 24.36
N GLY A 53 -6.59 9.84 24.08
CA GLY A 53 -7.22 8.69 24.74
C GLY A 53 -8.63 8.35 24.26
N ASN A 54 -9.29 9.24 23.53
CA ASN A 54 -10.63 9.05 22.97
C ASN A 54 -10.57 8.24 21.68
N ARG A 55 -11.63 7.46 21.41
CA ARG A 55 -11.77 6.71 20.16
C ARG A 55 -12.28 7.62 19.05
N VAL A 56 -11.63 7.57 17.90
CA VAL A 56 -12.15 8.10 16.64
C VAL A 56 -12.88 6.98 15.91
N HIS A 57 -14.04 7.26 15.33
CA HIS A 57 -14.78 6.24 14.60
C HIS A 57 -13.96 5.76 13.41
N TYR A 58 -13.87 4.43 13.25
CA TYR A 58 -13.09 3.73 12.25
C TYR A 58 -14.00 2.80 11.46
N ALA A 59 -13.84 2.79 10.13
CA ALA A 59 -14.45 1.79 9.27
C ALA A 59 -13.43 1.35 8.21
N SER A 60 -13.27 0.04 8.02
CA SER A 60 -12.49 -0.47 6.88
C SER A 60 -13.20 -0.14 5.57
N ALA A 61 -12.45 0.03 4.47
CA ALA A 61 -13.05 0.24 3.16
C ALA A 61 -13.94 -0.94 2.76
N HIS A 62 -13.62 -2.16 3.18
CA HIS A 62 -14.51 -3.32 3.01
C HIS A 62 -15.86 -3.12 3.70
N SER A 63 -15.88 -2.65 4.95
CA SER A 63 -17.14 -2.40 5.68
C SER A 63 -17.92 -1.25 5.07
N PHE A 64 -17.22 -0.25 4.56
CA PHE A 64 -17.81 0.95 3.99
C PHE A 64 -18.36 0.73 2.57
N LEU A 65 -17.67 -0.07 1.76
CA LEU A 65 -18.08 -0.46 0.41
C LEU A 65 -19.20 -1.50 0.41
N ASP A 66 -19.25 -2.36 1.43
CA ASP A 66 -20.09 -3.56 1.49
C ASP A 66 -20.09 -4.33 0.16
N PRO A 67 -18.90 -4.78 -0.29
CA PRO A 67 -18.74 -5.32 -1.64
C PRO A 67 -19.56 -6.60 -1.80
N LYS A 68 -20.31 -6.67 -2.89
CA LYS A 68 -20.95 -7.92 -3.32
C LYS A 68 -19.86 -8.96 -3.69
N PRO A 69 -20.18 -10.27 -3.59
CA PRO A 69 -19.29 -11.30 -4.10
C PRO A 69 -18.87 -11.03 -5.53
N LEU A 70 -17.58 -11.25 -5.82
CA LEU A 70 -17.03 -11.07 -7.16
C LEU A 70 -17.77 -11.96 -8.16
N SER A 71 -18.15 -11.38 -9.29
CA SER A 71 -18.75 -12.16 -10.36
C SER A 71 -17.71 -13.05 -11.03
N ALA A 72 -18.15 -14.10 -11.73
CA ALA A 72 -17.25 -14.92 -12.56
C ALA A 72 -16.52 -14.09 -13.63
N SER A 73 -17.05 -12.92 -14.00
CA SER A 73 -16.41 -12.01 -14.96
C SER A 73 -15.29 -11.16 -14.36
N GLY A 74 -15.23 -11.02 -13.04
CA GLY A 74 -14.23 -10.19 -12.35
C GLY A 74 -14.32 -8.68 -12.65
N ARG A 75 -15.38 -8.20 -13.33
CA ARG A 75 -15.53 -6.78 -13.70
C ARG A 75 -15.57 -5.84 -12.50
N GLU A 76 -15.87 -6.36 -11.32
CA GLU A 76 -15.83 -5.61 -10.05
C GLU A 76 -14.42 -5.05 -9.78
N TYR A 77 -13.35 -5.73 -10.22
CA TYR A 77 -11.97 -5.22 -10.14
C TYR A 77 -11.73 -3.97 -11.00
N MET A 78 -12.55 -3.70 -12.02
CA MET A 78 -12.43 -2.49 -12.83
C MET A 78 -13.28 -1.34 -12.26
N THR A 79 -14.06 -1.59 -11.19
CA THR A 79 -15.12 -0.71 -10.70
C THR A 79 -15.08 -0.58 -9.18
N SER A 80 -15.95 -1.27 -8.43
CA SER A 80 -16.13 -1.08 -6.98
C SER A 80 -15.09 -1.82 -6.13
N PHE A 81 -14.57 -2.95 -6.58
CA PHE A 81 -13.55 -3.74 -5.87
C PHE A 81 -12.14 -3.30 -6.30
N SER A 82 -11.85 -2.00 -6.18
CA SER A 82 -10.62 -1.37 -6.67
C SER A 82 -10.20 -0.20 -5.81
N TYR A 83 -8.95 0.25 -5.93
CA TYR A 83 -8.49 1.50 -5.29
C TYR A 83 -9.37 2.69 -5.69
N ALA A 84 -9.79 2.75 -6.96
CA ALA A 84 -10.68 3.80 -7.46
C ALA A 84 -12.08 3.69 -6.84
N GLY A 85 -12.58 2.47 -6.60
CA GLY A 85 -13.83 2.23 -5.87
C GLY A 85 -13.77 2.73 -4.43
N ILE A 86 -12.63 2.56 -3.73
CA ILE A 86 -12.39 3.12 -2.39
C ILE A 86 -12.45 4.64 -2.43
N ALA A 87 -11.77 5.28 -3.39
CA ALA A 87 -11.78 6.74 -3.52
C ALA A 87 -13.20 7.28 -3.81
N GLU A 88 -13.94 6.60 -4.68
CA GLU A 88 -15.29 7.01 -5.07
C GLU A 88 -16.32 6.86 -3.95
N VAL A 89 -16.25 5.78 -3.16
CA VAL A 89 -17.19 5.59 -2.05
C VAL A 89 -16.94 6.58 -0.92
N LEU A 90 -15.67 6.97 -0.70
CA LEU A 90 -15.31 7.93 0.32
C LEU A 90 -15.68 9.37 -0.08
N ARG A 91 -15.57 9.71 -1.38
CA ARG A 91 -15.74 11.05 -1.94
C ARG A 91 -16.92 11.86 -1.36
N PRO A 92 -18.17 11.37 -1.30
CA PRO A 92 -19.30 12.16 -0.79
C PRO A 92 -19.25 12.44 0.72
N TYR A 93 -18.43 11.70 1.47
CA TYR A 93 -18.30 11.82 2.92
C TYR A 93 -16.96 12.41 3.36
N SER A 94 -16.02 12.60 2.42
CA SER A 94 -14.67 13.06 2.75
C SER A 94 -14.67 14.55 3.08
N ALA A 95 -13.97 14.91 4.14
CA ALA A 95 -13.66 16.30 4.45
C ALA A 95 -12.64 16.91 3.44
N ASP A 96 -11.88 16.08 2.74
CA ASP A 96 -10.93 16.48 1.69
C ASP A 96 -10.79 15.37 0.64
N ALA A 97 -11.79 15.27 -0.24
CA ALA A 97 -11.87 14.20 -1.22
C ALA A 97 -10.71 14.22 -2.24
N TYR A 98 -10.14 15.39 -2.51
CA TYR A 98 -9.02 15.53 -3.43
C TYR A 98 -7.75 14.95 -2.81
N ALA A 99 -7.39 15.37 -1.59
CA ALA A 99 -6.22 14.83 -0.90
C ALA A 99 -6.34 13.32 -0.66
N ASP A 100 -7.50 12.84 -0.21
CA ASP A 100 -7.71 11.41 0.08
C ASP A 100 -7.61 10.55 -1.20
N ALA A 101 -8.16 11.03 -2.33
CA ALA A 101 -8.08 10.31 -3.60
C ALA A 101 -6.65 10.29 -4.16
N HIS A 102 -5.93 11.41 -4.06
CA HIS A 102 -4.53 11.51 -4.48
C HIS A 102 -3.62 10.60 -3.64
N GLU A 103 -3.85 10.54 -2.33
CA GLU A 103 -3.10 9.64 -1.46
C GLU A 103 -3.42 8.17 -1.75
N LEU A 104 -4.69 7.80 -2.01
CA LEU A 104 -5.04 6.45 -2.45
C LEU A 104 -4.33 6.06 -3.76
N TYR A 105 -4.24 6.98 -4.72
CA TYR A 105 -3.49 6.76 -5.96
C TYR A 105 -2.00 6.52 -5.67
N ARG A 106 -1.40 7.35 -4.81
CA ARG A 106 -0.01 7.22 -4.38
C ARG A 106 0.26 5.88 -3.67
N ARG A 107 -0.65 5.43 -2.80
CA ARG A 107 -0.60 4.12 -2.13
C ARG A 107 -0.65 2.97 -3.14
N MET A 108 -1.56 3.04 -4.12
CA MET A 108 -1.66 2.05 -5.19
C MET A 108 -0.34 1.92 -5.97
N VAL A 109 0.22 3.06 -6.41
CA VAL A 109 1.50 3.09 -7.14
C VAL A 109 2.64 2.55 -6.29
N PHE A 110 2.71 2.94 -5.01
CA PHE A 110 3.72 2.46 -4.08
C PHE A 110 3.62 0.94 -3.90
N ASN A 111 2.42 0.40 -3.66
CA ASN A 111 2.19 -1.03 -3.48
C ASN A 111 2.60 -1.85 -4.71
N ILE A 112 2.34 -1.32 -5.91
CA ILE A 112 2.83 -1.91 -7.17
C ILE A 112 4.37 -1.97 -7.17
N MET A 113 5.03 -0.87 -6.84
CA MET A 113 6.49 -0.75 -6.93
C MET A 113 7.27 -1.50 -5.85
N VAL A 114 6.68 -1.71 -4.66
CA VAL A 114 7.30 -2.48 -3.56
C VAL A 114 6.86 -3.95 -3.55
N GLY A 115 6.04 -4.39 -4.50
CA GLY A 115 5.54 -5.76 -4.56
C GLY A 115 4.60 -6.10 -3.40
N ASN A 116 3.83 -5.14 -2.89
CA ASN A 116 2.76 -5.42 -1.94
C ASN A 116 1.51 -5.85 -2.71
N VAL A 117 1.27 -7.15 -2.81
CA VAL A 117 0.16 -7.73 -3.59
C VAL A 117 -1.03 -8.15 -2.73
N ASP A 118 -0.90 -8.18 -1.40
CA ASP A 118 -1.98 -8.56 -0.47
C ASP A 118 -2.76 -7.35 0.09
N ASP A 119 -2.69 -6.19 -0.57
CA ASP A 119 -3.41 -4.99 -0.16
C ASP A 119 -4.92 -5.10 -0.46
N ARG A 120 -5.66 -5.63 0.51
CA ARG A 120 -7.11 -5.89 0.40
C ARG A 120 -7.91 -4.67 0.84
N LEU A 121 -9.21 -4.66 0.54
CA LEU A 121 -10.16 -3.64 1.05
C LEU A 121 -10.15 -3.47 2.58
N ARG A 122 -9.69 -4.47 3.34
CA ARG A 122 -9.58 -4.40 4.81
C ARG A 122 -8.34 -3.64 5.29
N ASN A 123 -7.34 -3.50 4.42
CA ASN A 123 -6.07 -2.80 4.70
C ASN A 123 -6.16 -1.29 4.39
N HIS A 124 -7.33 -0.85 3.94
CA HIS A 124 -7.72 0.55 3.85
C HIS A 124 -8.83 0.84 4.84
N ALA A 125 -8.82 2.06 5.38
CA ALA A 125 -9.83 2.48 6.33
C ALA A 125 -10.06 3.98 6.29
N PHE A 126 -11.17 4.38 6.91
CA PHE A 126 -11.59 5.75 7.03
C PHE A 126 -11.80 6.08 8.50
N LEU A 127 -11.36 7.28 8.89
CA LEU A 127 -11.57 7.85 10.21
C LEU A 127 -12.61 8.96 10.12
N MET A 128 -13.50 9.08 11.10
CA MET A 128 -14.45 10.19 11.20
C MET A 128 -14.12 11.05 12.42
N PRO A 129 -13.15 11.98 12.30
CA PRO A 129 -12.76 12.88 13.40
C PRO A 129 -13.85 13.89 13.74
N GLN A 130 -14.68 14.27 12.77
CA GLN A 130 -15.84 15.13 12.96
C GLN A 130 -17.08 14.45 12.38
N HIS A 131 -18.25 14.69 12.97
CA HIS A 131 -19.47 13.98 12.59
C HIS A 131 -19.79 14.14 11.10
N GLY A 132 -19.93 13.01 10.40
CA GLY A 132 -20.22 12.97 8.96
C GLY A 132 -19.05 13.32 8.05
N GLN A 133 -17.87 13.65 8.60
CA GLN A 133 -16.68 14.01 7.83
C GLN A 133 -15.61 12.94 8.01
N TYR A 134 -15.49 12.10 6.99
CA TYR A 134 -14.47 11.07 6.95
C TYR A 134 -13.17 11.59 6.34
N ARG A 135 -12.07 10.93 6.69
CA ARG A 135 -10.75 11.08 6.07
C ARG A 135 -10.13 9.71 5.88
N LEU A 136 -9.26 9.58 4.88
CA LEU A 136 -8.47 8.36 4.72
C LEU A 136 -7.59 8.13 5.97
N ALA A 137 -7.68 6.95 6.57
CA ALA A 137 -6.83 6.56 7.68
C ALA A 137 -5.37 6.40 7.21
N PRO A 138 -4.36 6.62 8.07
CA PRO A 138 -2.96 6.29 7.75
C PRO A 138 -2.81 4.87 7.18
N ALA A 139 -1.91 4.68 6.22
CA ALA A 139 -1.64 3.39 5.62
C ALA A 139 -0.99 2.45 6.65
N PHE A 140 -1.39 1.18 6.61
CA PHE A 140 -0.86 0.12 7.46
C PHE A 140 -0.75 -1.16 6.63
N ASP A 141 -0.09 -2.18 7.19
CA ASP A 141 0.08 -3.50 6.56
C ASP A 141 0.76 -3.47 5.17
N ILE A 142 1.79 -2.64 5.05
CA ILE A 142 2.63 -2.55 3.85
C ILE A 142 3.71 -3.62 3.90
N ILE A 143 3.53 -4.68 3.11
CA ILE A 143 4.42 -5.85 3.09
C ILE A 143 4.80 -6.23 1.67
N PRO A 144 6.09 -6.17 1.28
CA PRO A 144 6.58 -6.79 0.05
C PRO A 144 6.39 -8.30 0.09
N HIS A 145 5.96 -8.89 -1.04
CA HIS A 145 5.80 -10.33 -1.18
C HIS A 145 6.77 -10.86 -2.23
N MET A 146 7.49 -11.94 -1.91
CA MET A 146 8.51 -12.52 -2.79
C MET A 146 7.94 -12.99 -4.14
N GLU A 147 6.66 -13.39 -4.14
CA GLU A 147 5.90 -13.84 -5.31
C GLU A 147 5.22 -12.70 -6.08
N ALA A 148 5.52 -11.43 -5.76
CA ALA A 148 4.81 -10.29 -6.33
C ALA A 148 4.91 -10.20 -7.86
N SER A 149 6.02 -10.63 -8.46
CA SER A 149 6.21 -10.62 -9.92
C SER A 149 5.20 -11.48 -10.67
N ASP A 150 4.68 -12.54 -10.03
CA ASP A 150 3.79 -13.53 -10.63
C ASP A 150 2.34 -13.44 -10.13
N ARG A 151 2.06 -12.48 -9.22
CA ARG A 151 0.76 -12.36 -8.55
C ARG A 151 0.10 -11.00 -8.81
N PRO A 152 -1.18 -10.96 -9.24
CA PRO A 152 -1.91 -9.70 -9.36
C PRO A 152 -2.18 -9.08 -7.99
N GLN A 153 -2.52 -7.79 -7.98
CA GLN A 153 -2.96 -7.08 -6.79
C GLN A 153 -4.24 -7.69 -6.22
N SER A 154 -4.44 -7.59 -4.90
CA SER A 154 -5.64 -8.14 -4.25
C SER A 154 -6.90 -7.35 -4.53
N ILE A 155 -6.78 -6.11 -4.99
CA ILE A 155 -7.89 -5.27 -5.47
C ILE A 155 -7.53 -4.66 -6.82
N GLY A 156 -8.55 -4.13 -7.49
CA GLY A 156 -8.43 -3.54 -8.81
C GLY A 156 -7.52 -2.32 -8.87
N VAL A 157 -6.71 -2.24 -9.91
CA VAL A 157 -5.77 -1.15 -10.20
C VAL A 157 -6.30 -0.22 -11.29
N GLY A 158 -6.93 -0.76 -12.34
CA GLY A 158 -7.40 0.01 -13.49
C GLY A 158 -8.24 -0.81 -14.47
N GLU A 159 -8.21 -0.45 -15.75
CA GLU A 159 -8.98 -1.10 -16.81
C GLU A 159 -8.58 -2.57 -17.04
N LEU A 160 -7.37 -2.96 -16.67
CA LEU A 160 -6.90 -4.35 -16.71
C LEU A 160 -7.11 -5.06 -15.36
N GLY A 161 -8.09 -4.60 -14.57
CA GLY A 161 -8.44 -5.17 -13.27
C GLY A 161 -7.26 -5.10 -12.29
N PRO A 162 -6.89 -6.20 -11.62
CA PRO A 162 -5.86 -6.22 -10.60
C PRO A 162 -4.42 -6.29 -11.14
N ALA A 163 -4.19 -6.16 -12.45
CA ALA A 163 -2.85 -6.18 -13.01
C ALA A 163 -2.01 -5.02 -12.44
N GLY A 164 -0.94 -5.35 -11.70
CA GLY A 164 -0.09 -4.39 -11.01
C GLY A 164 0.95 -3.73 -11.93
N THR A 165 0.51 -3.03 -12.98
CA THR A 165 1.42 -2.35 -13.91
C THR A 165 1.21 -0.84 -13.89
N ILE A 166 2.26 -0.07 -14.19
CA ILE A 166 2.19 1.40 -14.28
C ILE A 166 1.21 1.84 -15.38
N ALA A 167 1.19 1.13 -16.51
CA ALA A 167 0.22 1.39 -17.57
C ALA A 167 -1.22 1.21 -17.09
N ASN A 168 -1.49 0.16 -16.30
CA ASN A 168 -2.81 -0.05 -15.74
C ASN A 168 -3.17 1.02 -14.69
N ALA A 169 -2.23 1.42 -13.84
CA ALA A 169 -2.43 2.50 -12.87
C ALA A 169 -2.76 3.85 -13.57
N LEU A 170 -2.24 4.11 -14.76
CA LEU A 170 -2.56 5.32 -15.54
C LEU A 170 -3.94 5.24 -16.21
N SER A 171 -4.45 4.05 -16.51
CA SER A 171 -5.69 3.84 -17.28
C SER A 171 -6.94 4.45 -16.62
N GLN A 172 -6.96 4.53 -15.29
CA GLN A 172 -8.10 5.05 -14.51
C GLN A 172 -7.73 6.19 -13.57
N CYS A 173 -6.62 6.89 -13.80
CA CYS A 173 -6.16 7.98 -12.92
C CYS A 173 -7.23 9.07 -12.68
N SER A 174 -8.08 9.37 -13.67
CA SER A 174 -9.17 10.35 -13.54
C SER A 174 -10.18 10.03 -12.44
N ARG A 175 -10.35 8.75 -12.08
CA ARG A 175 -11.22 8.32 -10.96
C ARG A 175 -10.69 8.76 -9.60
N PHE A 176 -9.42 9.13 -9.52
CA PHE A 176 -8.76 9.70 -8.34
C PHE A 176 -8.68 11.22 -8.35
N LEU A 177 -9.45 11.89 -9.22
CA LEU A 177 -9.39 13.35 -9.39
C LEU A 177 -8.00 13.84 -9.86
N LEU A 178 -7.33 13.00 -10.65
CA LEU A 178 -6.02 13.29 -11.25
C LEU A 178 -6.15 13.45 -12.76
N THR A 179 -5.45 14.44 -13.29
CA THR A 179 -5.05 14.46 -14.70
C THR A 179 -3.97 13.41 -14.96
N GLN A 180 -3.78 13.04 -16.23
CA GLN A 180 -2.66 12.16 -16.64
C GLN A 180 -1.30 12.74 -16.24
N GLN A 181 -1.16 14.07 -16.22
CA GLN A 181 0.09 14.74 -15.85
C GLN A 181 0.38 14.60 -14.35
N GLU A 182 -0.61 14.87 -13.49
CA GLU A 182 -0.46 14.70 -12.04
C GLU A 182 -0.21 13.25 -11.66
N ALA A 183 -0.93 12.31 -12.30
CA ALA A 183 -0.73 10.88 -12.09
C ALA A 183 0.71 10.43 -12.42
N ARG A 184 1.26 10.90 -13.55
CA ARG A 184 2.65 10.65 -13.94
C ARG A 184 3.64 11.29 -12.96
N ALA A 185 3.36 12.49 -12.46
CA ALA A 185 4.20 13.14 -11.47
C ALA A 185 4.29 12.30 -10.17
N ILE A 186 3.15 11.81 -9.66
CA ILE A 186 3.11 10.91 -8.50
C ILE A 186 3.92 9.63 -8.78
N ILE A 187 3.75 9.02 -9.95
CA ILE A 187 4.51 7.83 -10.34
C ILE A 187 6.01 8.09 -10.32
N ILE A 188 6.46 9.21 -10.89
CA ILE A 188 7.88 9.57 -10.93
C ILE A 188 8.43 9.82 -9.53
N GLU A 189 7.70 10.55 -8.69
CA GLU A 189 8.11 10.81 -7.31
C GLU A 189 8.26 9.51 -6.51
N VAL A 190 7.24 8.66 -6.52
CA VAL A 190 7.26 7.37 -5.81
C VAL A 190 8.38 6.48 -6.33
N LYS A 191 8.57 6.42 -7.66
CA LYS A 191 9.66 5.67 -8.29
C LYS A 191 11.03 6.16 -7.82
N ASN A 192 11.28 7.47 -7.83
CA ASN A 192 12.56 8.03 -7.45
C ASN A 192 12.92 7.66 -6.01
N ILE A 193 11.94 7.69 -5.12
CA ILE A 193 12.11 7.34 -3.71
C ILE A 193 12.36 5.85 -3.54
N ILE A 194 11.58 5.01 -4.21
CA ILE A 194 11.76 3.55 -4.13
C ILE A 194 13.08 3.14 -4.78
N SER A 195 13.61 3.86 -5.78
CA SER A 195 14.90 3.49 -6.40
C SER A 195 16.07 3.44 -5.41
N ALA A 196 15.98 4.17 -4.28
CA ALA A 196 16.95 4.16 -3.19
C ALA A 196 16.68 3.07 -2.12
N TRP A 197 15.74 2.14 -2.33
CA TRP A 197 15.31 1.18 -1.31
C TRP A 197 16.44 0.32 -0.76
N ARG A 198 17.42 -0.05 -1.59
CA ARG A 198 18.59 -0.84 -1.16
C ARG A 198 19.45 -0.07 -0.17
N ASP A 199 19.61 1.23 -0.39
CA ASP A 199 20.42 2.10 0.45
C ASP A 199 19.74 2.27 1.81
N GLU A 200 18.43 2.60 1.81
CA GLU A 200 17.60 2.66 3.03
C GLU A 200 17.60 1.35 3.82
N PHE A 201 17.60 0.20 3.12
CA PHE A 201 17.60 -1.11 3.79
C PHE A 201 18.97 -1.42 4.39
N ARG A 202 20.08 -1.01 3.75
CA ARG A 202 21.42 -1.11 4.33
C ARG A 202 21.59 -0.18 5.53
N ASP A 203 21.10 1.05 5.44
CA ASP A 203 21.18 2.04 6.52
C ASP A 203 20.34 1.62 7.75
N ALA A 204 19.39 0.72 7.55
CA ALA A 204 18.61 0.07 8.61
C ALA A 204 19.20 -1.27 9.10
N ASP A 205 20.47 -1.56 8.79
CA ASP A 205 21.20 -2.76 9.19
C ASP A 205 20.55 -4.09 8.75
N ILE A 206 19.80 -4.08 7.65
CA ILE A 206 19.22 -5.31 7.09
C ILE A 206 20.31 -6.13 6.41
N ALA A 207 20.32 -7.43 6.68
CA ALA A 207 21.33 -8.33 6.16
C ALA A 207 21.35 -8.30 4.61
N PRO A 208 22.54 -8.28 3.97
CA PRO A 208 22.65 -8.29 2.52
C PRO A 208 21.92 -9.45 1.84
N ARG A 209 21.80 -10.60 2.52
CA ARG A 209 21.00 -11.76 2.07
C ARG A 209 19.52 -11.39 1.90
N ASP A 210 18.93 -10.72 2.88
CA ASP A 210 17.52 -10.36 2.86
C ASP A 210 17.25 -9.26 1.82
N ILE A 211 18.17 -8.30 1.67
CA ILE A 211 18.13 -7.30 0.60
C ILE A 211 18.18 -7.99 -0.77
N HIS A 212 19.06 -8.98 -0.95
CA HIS A 212 19.15 -9.73 -2.21
C HIS A 212 17.86 -10.51 -2.49
N MET A 213 17.31 -11.17 -1.47
CA MET A 213 16.05 -11.92 -1.57
C MET A 213 14.87 -11.02 -1.95
N LEU A 214 14.78 -9.82 -1.36
CA LEU A 214 13.70 -8.88 -1.65
C LEU A 214 13.80 -8.22 -3.02
N ALA A 215 14.94 -8.34 -3.73
CA ALA A 215 15.13 -7.67 -5.01
C ALA A 215 14.05 -8.00 -6.05
N GLY A 216 13.50 -9.23 -6.02
CA GLY A 216 12.38 -9.62 -6.88
C GLY A 216 11.11 -8.80 -6.64
N CYS A 217 10.83 -8.43 -5.39
CA CYS A 217 9.66 -7.63 -5.01
C CYS A 217 9.69 -6.22 -5.58
N PHE A 218 10.90 -5.66 -5.73
CA PHE A 218 11.14 -4.30 -6.23
C PHE A 218 11.47 -4.27 -7.73
N SER A 219 11.26 -5.38 -8.45
CA SER A 219 11.59 -5.51 -9.88
C SER A 219 10.90 -4.43 -10.73
N ILE A 220 9.64 -4.10 -10.45
CA ILE A 220 8.90 -3.04 -11.15
C ILE A 220 9.54 -1.67 -10.92
N ALA A 221 10.02 -1.39 -9.71
CA ALA A 221 10.74 -0.16 -9.42
C ALA A 221 12.08 -0.10 -10.16
N ASP A 222 12.84 -1.22 -10.17
CA ASP A 222 14.14 -1.33 -10.84
C ASP A 222 14.01 -1.27 -12.39
N GLU A 223 12.95 -1.86 -12.97
CA GLU A 223 12.65 -1.80 -14.40
C GLU A 223 12.18 -0.41 -14.80
N ALA A 224 11.36 0.24 -13.98
CA ALA A 224 10.93 1.60 -14.23
C ALA A 224 12.15 2.53 -14.39
N VAL A 225 13.24 2.36 -13.62
CA VAL A 225 14.47 3.17 -13.75
C VAL A 225 15.03 3.16 -15.17
N ARG A 226 14.80 2.09 -15.95
CA ARG A 226 15.28 1.96 -17.34
C ARG A 226 14.40 2.67 -18.36
N PHE A 227 13.16 3.00 -18.00
CA PHE A 227 12.19 3.69 -18.85
C PHE A 227 11.84 5.05 -18.24
N SER A 228 12.69 6.04 -18.48
CA SER A 228 12.30 7.45 -18.35
C SER A 228 11.43 7.79 -19.57
N TYR A 229 10.14 8.00 -19.35
CA TYR A 229 9.20 8.51 -20.36
C TYR A 229 9.29 10.03 -20.47
#